data_AF-A0A952Y2U9-F1
#
_entry.id   AF-A0A952Y2U9-F1
#
_cell.length_a   1.000
_cell.length_b   1.000
_cell.length_c   1.000
_cell.angle_alpha   90.00
_cell.angle_beta   90.00
_cell.angle_gamma   90.00
#
_symmetry.space_group_name_H-M   'P 1'
#
loop_
_entity.id
_entity.type
_entity.pdbx_description
1 polymer ?
#
loop_
_entity_poly.entity_id
_entity_poly.type
_entity_poly.pdbx_seq_one_letter_code
_entity_poly.pdbx_strand_id
1 'polypeptide(L)'
;MNAPAAIAPSKPKKPAPVHNGKALTGVERAGILMLSLGQEHGEEVWKLLDEDEIRELSIAIARLGVIDSNIVDTLLVDFVGQLSGNGGLLGNTTATERLLNQFLPTDRVSAIMEEIRGPAGRNMWEKLSNVQEDVLANYLKNEYPQTIAVVLSKIRSEQAARVLTILPEPVALDVINRLIKMESVQKDVLERVEQTLRSEFMSTLSQTSKRDPYQPIAEMFNFFDRQTESRFFAAMEASQKEAAERIKTLMFTFDDLVKLDSGAIQTILRKFDKGKLTIALKGATETVREYFLKNMSQRAAKMMVDDLQNMGPVRLREVDEAQTLMITTAKELADKGEIVIVKGSNSDDELVY
;
A
#
# COMPACT_ATOMS: atom_id res chain seq x y z
N MET A 1 70.93 -26.58 -57.54
CA MET A 1 69.55 -26.34 -57.97
C MET A 1 68.64 -27.00 -56.95
N ASN A 2 68.06 -26.21 -56.03
CA ASN A 2 67.06 -26.69 -55.07
C ASN A 2 65.68 -26.60 -55.72
N ALA A 3 64.99 -27.74 -55.83
CA ALA A 3 63.56 -27.79 -56.11
C ALA A 3 62.86 -28.34 -54.85
N PRO A 4 61.88 -27.63 -54.27
CA PRO A 4 61.22 -28.06 -53.04
C PRO A 4 60.16 -29.14 -53.33
N ALA A 5 60.12 -30.15 -52.45
CA ALA A 5 59.10 -31.19 -52.46
C ALA A 5 57.75 -30.64 -52.02
N ALA A 6 56.70 -31.05 -52.75
CA ALA A 6 55.32 -30.63 -52.57
C ALA A 6 54.76 -31.03 -51.20
N ILE A 7 54.15 -30.06 -50.52
CA ILE A 7 53.40 -30.24 -49.27
C ILE A 7 51.98 -30.72 -49.64
N ALA A 8 51.63 -31.93 -49.22
CA ALA A 8 50.27 -32.46 -49.34
C ALA A 8 49.30 -31.69 -48.40
N PRO A 9 48.02 -31.50 -48.79
CA PRO A 9 47.07 -30.72 -48.00
C PRO A 9 46.72 -31.43 -46.69
N SER A 10 46.94 -30.74 -45.57
CA SER A 10 46.56 -31.18 -44.23
C SER A 10 45.04 -31.30 -44.11
N LYS A 11 44.55 -32.48 -43.72
CA LYS A 11 43.14 -32.71 -43.36
C LYS A 11 42.68 -31.71 -42.28
N PRO A 12 41.46 -31.18 -42.35
CA PRO A 12 40.95 -30.29 -41.30
C PRO A 12 40.86 -31.03 -39.97
N LYS A 13 41.52 -30.47 -38.96
CA LYS A 13 41.55 -30.98 -37.58
C LYS A 13 40.12 -30.87 -37.02
N LYS A 14 39.52 -31.99 -36.58
CA LYS A 14 38.21 -31.97 -35.89
C LYS A 14 38.27 -31.00 -34.70
N PRO A 15 37.30 -30.10 -34.51
CA PRO A 15 37.26 -29.24 -33.34
C PRO A 15 37.09 -30.10 -32.08
N ALA A 16 37.84 -29.76 -31.03
CA ALA A 16 37.77 -30.44 -29.74
C ALA A 16 36.41 -30.18 -29.06
N PRO A 17 35.85 -31.15 -28.32
CA PRO A 17 34.64 -30.93 -27.52
C PRO A 17 34.91 -29.87 -26.44
N VAL A 18 34.03 -28.89 -26.31
CA VAL A 18 34.30 -27.65 -25.54
C VAL A 18 33.95 -27.78 -24.04
N HIS A 19 33.27 -28.84 -23.60
CA HIS A 19 32.83 -28.96 -22.22
C HIS A 19 33.78 -29.77 -21.31
N ASN A 20 34.92 -29.16 -20.96
CA ASN A 20 35.73 -29.60 -19.83
C ASN A 20 35.10 -29.14 -18.50
N GLY A 21 34.20 -29.94 -17.94
CA GLY A 21 33.84 -29.92 -16.50
C GLY A 21 33.15 -28.68 -15.93
N LYS A 22 32.69 -27.72 -16.75
CA LYS A 22 31.83 -26.62 -16.29
C LYS A 22 30.35 -26.99 -16.39
N ALA A 23 29.60 -26.73 -15.33
CA ALA A 23 28.15 -26.92 -15.30
C ALA A 23 27.48 -26.06 -16.39
N LEU A 24 26.59 -26.69 -17.18
CA LEU A 24 25.83 -26.00 -18.23
C LEU A 24 24.87 -24.98 -17.59
N THR A 25 24.83 -23.78 -18.16
CA THR A 25 23.85 -22.75 -17.78
C THR A 25 22.44 -23.14 -18.27
N GLY A 26 21.39 -22.58 -17.66
CA GLY A 26 20.01 -22.88 -18.04
C GLY A 26 19.70 -22.62 -19.52
N VAL A 27 20.25 -21.54 -20.08
CA VAL A 27 20.08 -21.16 -21.49
C VAL A 27 20.84 -22.12 -22.42
N GLU A 28 22.04 -22.56 -22.04
CA GLU A 28 22.79 -23.58 -22.78
C GLU A 28 22.04 -24.92 -22.79
N ARG A 29 21.46 -25.33 -21.65
CA ARG A 29 20.65 -26.54 -21.55
C ARG A 29 19.39 -26.46 -22.43
N ALA A 30 18.71 -25.32 -22.43
CA ALA A 30 17.56 -25.06 -23.30
C ALA A 30 17.98 -25.11 -24.78
N GLY A 31 19.13 -24.55 -25.13
CA GLY A 31 19.67 -24.62 -26.49
C GLY A 31 19.93 -26.04 -26.96
N ILE A 32 20.55 -26.88 -26.11
CA ILE A 32 20.77 -28.31 -26.40
C ILE A 32 19.44 -29.05 -26.59
N LEU A 33 18.44 -28.77 -25.74
CA LEU A 33 17.12 -29.38 -25.84
C LEU A 33 16.41 -28.99 -27.15
N MET A 34 16.45 -27.71 -27.52
CA MET A 34 15.85 -27.21 -28.76
C MET A 34 16.53 -27.78 -30.01
N LEU A 35 17.85 -27.95 -29.97
CA LEU A 35 18.58 -28.65 -31.04
C LEU A 35 18.19 -30.14 -31.12
N SER A 36 17.92 -30.77 -29.97
CA SER A 36 17.53 -32.18 -29.90
C SER A 36 16.10 -32.44 -30.38
N LEU A 37 15.18 -31.49 -30.13
CA LEU A 37 13.80 -31.51 -30.62
C LEU A 37 13.70 -31.29 -32.14
N GLY A 38 14.71 -30.63 -32.72
CA GLY A 38 14.77 -30.34 -34.15
C GLY A 38 13.64 -29.41 -34.61
N GLN A 39 13.50 -29.29 -35.93
CA GLN A 39 12.51 -28.39 -36.53
C GLN A 39 11.06 -28.86 -36.27
N GLU A 40 10.82 -30.17 -36.28
CA GLU A 40 9.48 -30.75 -36.25
C GLU A 40 8.77 -30.57 -34.90
N HIS A 41 9.51 -30.61 -33.79
CA HIS A 41 8.94 -30.45 -32.44
C HIS A 41 9.37 -29.15 -31.75
N GLY A 42 10.39 -28.46 -32.26
CA GLY A 42 10.86 -27.18 -31.72
C GLY A 42 10.05 -25.97 -32.20
N GLU A 43 9.35 -26.05 -33.33
CA GLU A 43 8.65 -24.91 -33.93
C GLU A 43 7.59 -24.30 -33.02
N GLU A 44 6.78 -25.13 -32.35
CA GLU A 44 5.74 -24.65 -31.43
C GLU A 44 6.35 -23.95 -30.22
N VAL A 45 7.50 -24.44 -29.74
CA VAL A 45 8.22 -23.82 -28.63
C VAL A 45 8.81 -22.47 -29.05
N TRP A 46 9.38 -22.36 -30.24
CA TRP A 46 9.90 -21.09 -30.77
C TRP A 46 8.82 -20.01 -30.91
N LYS A 47 7.57 -20.39 -31.25
CA LYS A 47 6.44 -19.45 -31.36
C LYS A 47 5.97 -18.88 -30.02
N LEU A 48 6.32 -19.53 -28.92
CA LEU A 48 5.92 -19.13 -27.57
C LEU A 48 6.96 -18.21 -26.89
N LEU A 49 8.11 -18.00 -27.51
CA LEU A 49 9.21 -17.19 -26.97
C LEU A 49 9.13 -15.75 -27.48
N ASP A 50 9.48 -14.80 -26.61
CA ASP A 50 9.56 -13.38 -26.97
C ASP A 50 10.85 -13.06 -27.73
N GLU A 51 10.92 -11.91 -28.44
CA GLU A 51 12.08 -11.56 -29.28
C GLU A 51 13.42 -11.54 -28.52
N ASP A 52 13.41 -11.15 -27.24
CA ASP A 52 14.61 -11.13 -26.39
C ASP A 52 15.06 -12.55 -26.02
N GLU A 53 14.11 -13.45 -25.72
CA GLU A 53 14.38 -14.84 -25.39
C GLU A 53 14.88 -15.62 -26.62
N ILE A 54 14.27 -15.36 -27.79
CA ILE A 54 14.73 -15.92 -29.06
C ILE A 54 16.19 -15.51 -29.32
N ARG A 55 16.52 -14.23 -29.08
CA ARG A 55 17.87 -13.71 -29.29
C ARG A 55 18.87 -14.35 -28.32
N GLU A 56 18.53 -14.45 -27.04
CA GLU A 56 19.39 -15.04 -26.02
C GLU A 56 19.66 -16.53 -26.30
N LEU A 57 18.61 -17.28 -26.61
CA LEU A 57 18.68 -18.71 -26.93
C LEU A 57 19.46 -18.96 -28.22
N SER A 58 19.28 -18.11 -29.24
CA SER A 58 20.02 -18.19 -30.51
C SER A 58 21.52 -17.96 -30.31
N ILE A 59 21.90 -16.99 -29.46
CA ILE A 59 23.31 -16.73 -29.11
C ILE A 59 23.91 -17.92 -28.36
N ALA A 60 23.15 -18.53 -27.44
CA ALA A 60 23.60 -19.71 -26.73
C ALA A 60 23.81 -20.89 -27.69
N ILE A 61 22.82 -21.19 -28.56
CA ILE A 61 22.91 -22.25 -29.57
C ILE A 61 24.13 -22.07 -30.48
N ALA A 62 24.40 -20.85 -30.93
CA ALA A 62 25.57 -20.56 -31.77
C ALA A 62 26.93 -20.77 -31.07
N ARG A 63 26.96 -20.75 -29.73
CA ARG A 63 28.19 -20.88 -28.92
C ARG A 63 28.44 -22.30 -28.41
N LEU A 64 27.46 -23.20 -28.46
CA LEU A 64 27.53 -24.55 -27.88
C LEU A 64 28.60 -25.46 -28.53
N GLY A 65 28.98 -25.22 -29.78
CA GLY A 65 30.00 -26.02 -30.46
C GLY A 65 29.62 -27.49 -30.60
N VAL A 66 30.61 -28.39 -30.64
CA VAL A 66 30.36 -29.84 -30.71
C VAL A 66 30.04 -30.36 -29.31
N ILE A 67 28.82 -30.87 -29.16
CA ILE A 67 28.30 -31.44 -27.90
C ILE A 67 28.50 -32.96 -27.93
N ASP A 68 28.97 -33.52 -26.82
CA ASP A 68 29.13 -34.97 -26.66
C ASP A 68 27.76 -35.64 -26.45
N SER A 69 27.54 -36.80 -27.09
CA SER A 69 26.27 -37.55 -26.99
C SER A 69 25.90 -37.87 -25.54
N ASN A 70 26.89 -38.18 -24.70
CA ASN A 70 26.63 -38.51 -23.30
C ASN A 70 26.02 -37.33 -22.51
N ILE A 71 26.37 -36.10 -22.89
CA ILE A 71 25.83 -34.89 -22.27
C ILE A 71 24.38 -34.68 -22.68
N VAL A 72 24.06 -34.93 -23.95
CA VAL A 72 22.69 -34.87 -24.47
C VAL A 72 21.81 -35.91 -23.77
N ASP A 73 22.28 -37.15 -23.68
CA ASP A 73 21.54 -38.25 -23.04
C ASP A 73 21.28 -37.97 -21.55
N THR A 74 22.30 -37.51 -20.83
CA THR A 74 22.15 -37.14 -19.41
C THR A 74 21.16 -36.00 -19.23
N LEU A 75 21.20 -34.99 -20.12
CA LEU A 75 20.29 -33.85 -20.07
C LEU A 75 18.84 -34.26 -20.37
N LEU A 76 18.62 -35.16 -21.33
CA LEU A 76 17.29 -35.68 -21.64
C LEU A 76 16.73 -36.54 -20.50
N VAL A 77 17.57 -37.38 -19.88
CA VAL A 77 17.16 -38.17 -18.70
C VAL A 77 16.83 -37.26 -17.52
N ASP A 78 17.63 -36.21 -17.28
CA ASP A 78 17.33 -35.20 -16.26
C ASP A 78 16.02 -34.48 -16.56
N PHE A 79 15.80 -34.07 -17.81
CA PHE A 79 14.59 -33.36 -18.23
C PHE A 79 13.34 -34.23 -18.09
N VAL A 80 13.39 -35.48 -18.57
CA VAL A 80 12.30 -36.45 -18.41
C VAL A 80 12.12 -36.84 -16.95
N GLY A 81 13.19 -36.92 -16.17
CA GLY A 81 13.15 -37.17 -14.72
C GLY A 81 12.45 -36.06 -13.96
N GLN A 82 12.71 -34.80 -14.34
CA GLN A 82 11.98 -33.63 -13.81
C GLN A 82 10.52 -33.59 -14.26
N LEU A 83 10.20 -34.09 -15.45
CA LEU A 83 8.81 -34.20 -15.93
C LEU A 83 8.04 -35.37 -15.28
N SER A 84 8.71 -36.50 -15.02
CA SER A 84 8.08 -37.77 -14.64
C SER A 84 8.06 -38.00 -13.12
N GLY A 85 9.08 -37.52 -12.41
CA GLY A 85 9.20 -37.72 -10.97
C GLY A 85 8.52 -36.61 -10.19
N ASN A 86 7.19 -36.63 -10.04
CA ASN A 86 6.43 -35.66 -9.22
C ASN A 86 7.09 -34.27 -9.26
N GLY A 87 7.34 -33.82 -10.50
CA GLY A 87 8.28 -32.75 -10.82
C GLY A 87 8.04 -31.60 -9.88
N GLY A 88 9.04 -31.32 -9.03
CA GLY A 88 8.88 -30.50 -7.83
C GLY A 88 7.93 -29.36 -8.13
N LEU A 89 6.77 -29.38 -7.45
CA LEU A 89 5.71 -28.40 -7.64
C LEU A 89 6.32 -27.01 -7.42
N LEU A 90 6.77 -26.40 -8.51
CA LEU A 90 7.21 -25.03 -8.49
C LEU A 90 5.93 -24.22 -8.43
N GLY A 91 5.52 -23.89 -7.21
CA GLY A 91 4.40 -23.00 -6.96
C GLY A 91 4.69 -21.64 -7.55
N ASN A 92 4.39 -21.48 -8.84
CA ASN A 92 4.40 -20.20 -9.52
C ASN A 92 2.96 -19.76 -9.78
N THR A 93 2.79 -18.46 -9.91
CA THR A 93 1.48 -17.81 -10.00
C THR A 93 0.63 -18.35 -11.15
N THR A 94 1.27 -18.72 -12.25
CA THR A 94 0.60 -19.28 -13.44
C THR A 94 0.11 -20.72 -13.19
N ALA A 95 0.92 -21.53 -12.50
CA ALA A 95 0.55 -22.89 -12.11
C ALA A 95 -0.61 -22.87 -11.08
N THR A 96 -0.55 -21.96 -10.11
CA THR A 96 -1.62 -21.76 -9.12
C THR A 96 -2.93 -21.31 -9.78
N GLU A 97 -2.89 -20.36 -10.71
CA GLU A 97 -4.08 -19.90 -11.44
C GLU A 97 -4.71 -21.02 -12.27
N ARG A 98 -3.88 -21.79 -12.99
CA ARG A 98 -4.36 -22.96 -13.77
C ARG A 98 -4.98 -24.03 -12.90
N LEU A 99 -4.41 -24.27 -11.71
CA LEU A 99 -4.95 -25.23 -10.76
C LEU A 99 -6.30 -24.76 -10.18
N LEU A 100 -6.38 -23.51 -9.73
CA LEU A 100 -7.59 -22.96 -9.11
C LEU A 100 -8.76 -22.86 -10.10
N ASN A 101 -8.48 -22.53 -11.37
CA ASN A 101 -9.48 -22.51 -12.44
C ASN A 101 -10.13 -23.88 -12.75
N GLN A 102 -9.55 -24.99 -12.28
CA GLN A 102 -10.17 -26.31 -12.43
C GLN A 102 -11.26 -26.59 -11.38
N PHE A 103 -11.24 -25.88 -10.25
CA PHE A 103 -12.12 -26.16 -9.11
C PHE A 103 -13.05 -25.00 -8.72
N LEU A 104 -12.76 -23.78 -9.20
CA LEU A 104 -13.48 -22.57 -8.86
C LEU A 104 -13.89 -21.78 -10.13
N PRO A 105 -14.98 -21.00 -10.08
CA PRO A 105 -15.35 -20.09 -11.16
C PRO A 105 -14.28 -19.02 -11.39
N THR A 106 -14.08 -18.63 -12.66
CA THR A 106 -13.03 -17.70 -13.11
C THR A 106 -12.99 -16.39 -12.33
N ASP A 107 -14.15 -15.85 -11.91
CA ASP A 107 -14.22 -14.59 -11.16
C ASP A 107 -13.64 -14.73 -9.74
N ARG A 108 -13.89 -15.86 -9.08
CA ARG A 108 -13.33 -16.19 -7.76
C ARG A 108 -11.84 -16.45 -7.84
N VAL A 109 -11.40 -17.13 -8.89
CA VAL A 109 -9.98 -17.39 -9.13
C VAL A 109 -9.26 -16.08 -9.42
N SER A 110 -9.82 -15.20 -10.24
CA SER A 110 -9.25 -13.89 -10.52
C SER A 110 -9.07 -13.05 -9.25
N ALA A 111 -10.07 -13.02 -8.35
CA ALA A 111 -9.96 -12.30 -7.09
C ALA A 111 -8.87 -12.88 -6.16
N ILE A 112 -8.80 -14.22 -6.05
CA ILE A 112 -7.77 -14.91 -5.25
C ILE A 112 -6.39 -14.70 -5.88
N MET A 113 -6.28 -14.77 -7.21
CA MET A 113 -5.04 -14.55 -7.92
C MET A 113 -4.59 -13.09 -7.89
N GLU A 114 -5.49 -12.11 -7.85
CA GLU A 114 -5.17 -10.69 -7.59
C GLU A 114 -4.60 -10.49 -6.18
N GLU A 115 -5.21 -11.14 -5.18
CA GLU A 115 -4.74 -11.08 -3.79
C GLU A 115 -3.36 -11.76 -3.64
N ILE A 116 -3.16 -12.93 -4.28
CA ILE A 116 -1.89 -13.68 -4.28
C ILE A 116 -0.80 -12.96 -5.09
N ARG A 117 -1.14 -12.40 -6.25
CA ARG A 117 -0.20 -11.59 -7.05
C ARG A 117 0.22 -10.36 -6.27
N GLY A 118 -0.63 -9.86 -5.37
CA GLY A 118 -0.52 -8.51 -4.87
C GLY A 118 -0.35 -7.54 -6.05
N PRO A 119 0.16 -6.33 -5.84
CA PRO A 119 0.23 -5.34 -6.91
C PRO A 119 1.44 -5.59 -7.83
N ALA A 120 1.67 -6.82 -8.28
CA ALA A 120 2.81 -7.23 -9.11
C ALA A 120 2.67 -6.87 -10.60
N GLY A 121 1.57 -6.22 -11.02
CA GLY A 121 1.39 -5.66 -12.36
C GLY A 121 1.76 -4.17 -12.49
N ARG A 122 2.19 -3.50 -11.40
CA ARG A 122 2.71 -2.13 -11.42
C ARG A 122 4.18 -2.17 -11.01
N ASN A 123 5.04 -1.59 -11.83
CA ASN A 123 6.48 -1.46 -11.52
C ASN A 123 6.65 -0.87 -10.11
N MET A 124 7.61 -1.34 -9.31
CA MET A 124 7.82 -0.84 -7.93
C MET A 124 7.93 0.70 -7.89
N TRP A 125 8.53 1.28 -8.92
CA TRP A 125 8.64 2.73 -9.15
C TRP A 125 7.30 3.44 -9.32
N GLU A 126 6.29 2.79 -9.90
CA GLU A 126 4.92 3.33 -9.98
C GLU A 126 4.23 3.28 -8.62
N LYS A 127 4.55 2.29 -7.77
CA LYS A 127 4.02 2.26 -6.39
C LYS A 127 4.61 3.37 -5.57
N LEU A 128 5.94 3.56 -5.64
CA LEU A 128 6.61 4.71 -5.03
C LEU A 128 6.02 6.02 -5.54
N SER A 129 5.61 6.05 -6.82
CA SER A 129 4.97 7.23 -7.40
C SER A 129 3.62 7.60 -6.76
N ASN A 130 3.00 6.69 -6.03
CA ASN A 130 1.72 6.87 -5.34
C ASN A 130 1.86 6.99 -3.81
N VAL A 131 3.09 6.95 -3.28
CA VAL A 131 3.34 7.14 -1.85
C VAL A 131 3.38 8.63 -1.52
N GLN A 132 2.84 9.00 -0.35
CA GLN A 132 2.92 10.37 0.17
C GLN A 132 4.37 10.85 0.26
N GLU A 133 4.59 12.10 -0.15
CA GLU A 133 5.92 12.70 -0.29
C GLU A 133 6.64 12.83 1.05
N ASP A 134 5.91 13.12 2.13
CA ASP A 134 6.46 13.19 3.49
C ASP A 134 7.01 11.86 3.98
N VAL A 135 6.32 10.76 3.64
CA VAL A 135 6.74 9.41 4.04
C VAL A 135 7.98 9.00 3.27
N LEU A 136 8.00 9.27 1.96
CA LEU A 136 9.15 8.98 1.11
C LEU A 136 10.37 9.84 1.49
N ALA A 137 10.19 11.13 1.74
CA ALA A 137 11.25 12.03 2.19
C ALA A 137 11.82 11.61 3.55
N ASN A 138 10.97 11.24 4.51
CA ASN A 138 11.40 10.78 5.82
C ASN A 138 12.19 9.47 5.79
N TYR A 139 11.88 8.59 4.85
CA TYR A 139 12.66 7.40 4.61
C TYR A 139 14.02 7.74 3.99
N LEU A 140 14.02 8.56 2.94
CA LEU A 140 15.21 8.90 2.16
C LEU A 140 16.19 9.84 2.88
N LYS A 141 15.78 10.59 3.91
CA LYS A 141 16.65 11.61 4.56
C LYS A 141 17.95 11.06 5.16
N ASN A 142 17.99 9.78 5.52
CA ASN A 142 19.16 9.13 6.10
C ASN A 142 19.96 8.32 5.05
N GLU A 143 19.50 8.29 3.80
CA GLU A 143 20.16 7.57 2.72
C GLU A 143 21.28 8.41 2.09
N TYR A 144 22.17 7.74 1.37
CA TYR A 144 23.24 8.42 0.64
C TYR A 144 22.66 9.28 -0.51
N PRO A 145 23.17 10.51 -0.74
CA PRO A 145 22.66 11.41 -1.80
C PRO A 145 22.61 10.78 -3.20
N GLN A 146 23.53 9.87 -3.50
CA GLN A 146 23.52 9.12 -4.75
C GLN A 146 22.32 8.17 -4.86
N THR A 147 21.97 7.46 -3.78
CA THR A 147 20.81 6.56 -3.72
C THR A 147 19.52 7.36 -3.87
N ILE A 148 19.41 8.49 -3.17
CA ILE A 148 18.26 9.39 -3.29
C ILE A 148 18.12 9.87 -4.75
N ALA A 149 19.21 10.29 -5.39
CA ALA A 149 19.19 10.71 -6.79
C ALA A 149 18.70 9.59 -7.74
N VAL A 150 19.14 8.35 -7.53
CA VAL A 150 18.67 7.20 -8.33
C VAL A 150 17.16 6.99 -8.13
N VAL A 151 16.66 7.03 -6.90
CA VAL A 151 15.22 6.87 -6.62
C VAL A 151 14.39 7.99 -7.24
N LEU A 152 14.81 9.24 -7.04
CA LEU A 152 14.11 10.41 -7.59
C LEU A 152 14.10 10.42 -9.13
N SER A 153 15.11 9.84 -9.78
CA SER A 153 15.16 9.71 -11.24
C SER A 153 14.15 8.73 -11.83
N LYS A 154 13.55 7.86 -11.01
CA LYS A 154 12.64 6.80 -11.43
C LYS A 154 11.17 7.07 -11.08
N ILE A 155 10.89 8.14 -10.33
CA ILE A 155 9.52 8.57 -9.99
C ILE A 155 9.12 9.81 -10.81
N ARG A 156 7.86 10.22 -10.68
CA ARG A 156 7.32 11.40 -11.40
C ARG A 156 8.04 12.68 -10.95
N SER A 157 8.40 13.55 -11.90
CA SER A 157 9.14 14.78 -11.64
C SER A 157 8.47 15.71 -10.62
N GLU A 158 7.13 15.79 -10.64
CA GLU A 158 6.36 16.59 -9.68
C GLU A 158 6.58 16.11 -8.24
N GLN A 159 6.48 14.80 -8.02
CA GLN A 159 6.67 14.20 -6.71
C GLN A 159 8.13 14.29 -6.27
N ALA A 160 9.08 14.10 -7.18
CA ALA A 160 10.50 14.29 -6.88
C ALA A 160 10.81 15.72 -6.41
N ALA A 161 10.20 16.73 -7.04
CA ALA A 161 10.33 18.11 -6.61
C ALA A 161 9.78 18.33 -5.19
N ARG A 162 8.58 17.80 -4.90
CA ARG A 162 7.98 17.87 -3.55
C ARG A 162 8.84 17.17 -2.50
N VAL A 163 9.37 15.99 -2.79
CA VAL A 163 10.29 15.27 -1.89
C VAL A 163 11.56 16.10 -1.61
N LEU A 164 12.15 16.72 -2.64
CA LEU A 164 13.32 17.59 -2.46
C LEU A 164 13.05 18.79 -1.55
N THR A 165 11.83 19.34 -1.53
CA THR A 165 11.47 20.45 -0.64
C THR A 165 11.36 20.05 0.84
N ILE A 166 11.16 18.76 1.12
CA ILE A 166 11.03 18.23 2.49
C ILE A 166 12.39 17.78 3.04
N LEU A 167 13.32 17.39 2.17
CA LEU A 167 14.66 16.99 2.57
C LEU A 167 15.47 18.18 3.13
N PRO A 168 16.45 17.93 4.03
CA PRO A 168 17.35 18.97 4.51
C PRO A 168 18.10 19.64 3.34
N GLU A 169 18.16 20.98 3.35
CA GLU A 169 18.74 21.78 2.26
C GLU A 169 20.14 21.33 1.80
N PRO A 170 21.10 20.99 2.69
CA PRO A 170 22.41 20.51 2.25
C PRO A 170 22.34 19.18 1.48
N VAL A 171 21.43 18.30 1.86
CA VAL A 171 21.21 17.00 1.20
C VAL A 171 20.52 17.21 -0.14
N ALA A 172 19.46 18.03 -0.17
CA ALA A 172 18.74 18.33 -1.40
C ALA A 172 19.66 18.93 -2.49
N LEU A 173 20.55 19.86 -2.11
CA LEU A 173 21.53 20.45 -3.02
C LEU A 173 22.54 19.42 -3.55
N ASP A 174 23.03 18.50 -2.72
CA ASP A 174 23.92 17.44 -3.19
C ASP A 174 23.18 16.47 -4.14
N VAL A 175 21.94 16.09 -3.80
CA VAL A 175 21.10 15.24 -4.66
C VAL A 175 20.86 15.87 -6.03
N ILE A 176 20.56 17.18 -6.10
CA ILE A 176 20.40 17.90 -7.38
C ILE A 176 21.72 17.87 -8.18
N ASN A 177 22.85 18.11 -7.53
CA ASN A 177 24.16 18.01 -8.20
C ASN A 177 24.46 16.60 -8.72
N ARG A 178 24.03 15.56 -8.00
CA ARG A 178 24.13 14.17 -8.46
C ARG A 178 23.24 13.92 -9.67
N LEU A 179 21.97 14.37 -9.64
CA LEU A 179 21.05 14.24 -10.77
C LEU A 179 21.58 14.88 -12.04
N ILE A 180 22.22 16.06 -11.95
CA ILE A 180 22.83 16.76 -13.10
C ILE A 180 23.98 15.95 -13.71
N LYS A 181 24.81 15.33 -12.87
CA LYS A 181 26.01 14.58 -13.29
C LYS A 181 25.72 13.10 -13.54
N MET A 182 24.47 12.67 -13.45
CA MET A 182 24.11 11.27 -13.46
C MET A 182 24.11 10.72 -14.88
N GLU A 183 24.95 9.71 -15.11
CA GLU A 183 24.95 8.91 -16.34
C GLU A 183 23.97 7.72 -16.23
N SER A 184 23.90 6.89 -17.27
CA SER A 184 23.05 5.69 -17.26
C SER A 184 23.41 4.77 -16.10
N VAL A 185 22.45 4.54 -15.19
CA VAL A 185 22.59 3.60 -14.07
C VAL A 185 22.48 2.17 -14.58
N GLN A 186 23.40 1.30 -14.17
CA GLN A 186 23.40 -0.12 -14.56
C GLN A 186 22.14 -0.84 -14.03
N LYS A 187 21.61 -1.77 -14.83
CA LYS A 187 20.34 -2.45 -14.55
C LYS A 187 20.37 -3.27 -13.25
N ASP A 188 21.48 -3.93 -12.98
CA ASP A 188 21.72 -4.71 -11.76
C ASP A 188 21.71 -3.85 -10.48
N VAL A 189 22.21 -2.61 -10.56
CA VAL A 189 22.15 -1.64 -9.46
C VAL A 189 20.70 -1.20 -9.22
N LEU A 190 19.95 -0.93 -10.29
CA LEU A 190 18.53 -0.57 -10.18
C LEU A 190 17.71 -1.70 -9.55
N GLU A 191 17.95 -2.95 -9.95
CA GLU A 191 17.27 -4.13 -9.40
C GLU A 191 17.56 -4.31 -7.90
N ARG A 192 18.81 -4.08 -7.46
CA ARG A 192 19.18 -4.13 -6.04
C ARG A 192 18.51 -3.03 -5.21
N VAL A 193 18.48 -1.81 -5.73
CA VAL A 193 17.80 -0.68 -5.08
C VAL A 193 16.30 -0.98 -4.99
N GLU A 194 15.71 -1.50 -6.06
CA GLU A 194 14.30 -1.89 -6.08
C GLU A 194 13.97 -2.99 -5.05
N GLN A 195 14.82 -4.01 -4.93
CA GLN A 195 14.66 -5.09 -3.96
C GLN A 195 14.75 -4.58 -2.51
N THR A 196 15.67 -3.65 -2.25
CA THR A 196 15.84 -3.03 -0.92
C THR A 196 14.60 -2.19 -0.57
N LEU A 197 14.13 -1.35 -1.50
CA LEU A 197 12.90 -0.58 -1.33
C LEU A 197 11.68 -1.50 -1.13
N ARG A 198 11.58 -2.61 -1.85
CA ARG A 198 10.47 -3.55 -1.67
C ARG A 198 10.49 -4.21 -0.29
N SER A 199 11.67 -4.57 0.23
CA SER A 199 11.79 -5.31 1.49
C SER A 199 11.70 -4.40 2.72
N GLU A 200 12.34 -3.23 2.68
CA GLU A 200 12.47 -2.34 3.84
C GLU A 200 11.41 -1.23 3.84
N PHE A 201 11.17 -0.59 2.68
CA PHE A 201 10.22 0.51 2.60
C PHE A 201 8.77 0.04 2.58
N MET A 202 8.41 -0.97 1.77
CA MET A 202 7.01 -1.43 1.69
C MET A 202 6.54 -2.20 2.92
N SER A 203 7.43 -2.92 3.59
CA SER A 203 7.10 -3.58 4.87
C SER A 203 6.79 -2.55 5.95
N THR A 204 7.55 -1.44 5.97
CA THR A 204 7.29 -0.29 6.84
C THR A 204 6.02 0.45 6.43
N LEU A 205 5.80 0.72 5.13
CA LEU A 205 4.61 1.40 4.61
C LEU A 205 3.31 0.67 4.97
N SER A 206 3.34 -0.67 4.96
CA SER A 206 2.24 -1.52 5.39
C SER A 206 1.92 -1.37 6.89
N GLN A 207 2.87 -0.89 7.69
CA GLN A 207 2.68 -0.51 9.09
C GLN A 207 2.32 0.98 9.29
N THR A 208 2.68 1.86 8.35
CA THR A 208 2.44 3.32 8.43
C THR A 208 1.09 3.78 7.87
N SER A 209 0.36 2.98 7.09
CA SER A 209 -1.04 3.28 6.71
C SER A 209 -2.05 3.17 7.87
N LYS A 210 -1.57 3.15 9.12
CA LYS A 210 -2.43 3.20 10.29
C LYS A 210 -3.06 4.58 10.39
N ARG A 211 -4.34 4.65 10.01
CA ARG A 211 -5.35 5.41 10.78
C ARG A 211 -4.92 5.40 12.25
N ASP A 212 -5.00 6.54 12.94
CA ASP A 212 -4.75 6.61 14.37
C ASP A 212 -5.39 5.38 15.03
N PRO A 213 -4.61 4.47 15.65
CA PRO A 213 -5.14 3.19 16.14
C PRO A 213 -6.25 3.38 17.18
N TYR A 214 -6.31 4.56 17.81
CA TYR A 214 -7.32 4.94 18.77
C TYR A 214 -8.59 5.50 18.12
N GLN A 215 -8.57 5.88 16.84
CA GLN A 215 -9.73 6.50 16.20
C GLN A 215 -10.90 5.53 15.95
N PRO A 216 -10.70 4.32 15.42
CA PRO A 216 -11.78 3.32 15.37
C PRO A 216 -12.32 2.98 16.76
N ILE A 217 -11.46 3.02 17.78
CA ILE A 217 -11.86 2.76 19.17
C ILE A 217 -12.72 3.91 19.70
N ALA A 218 -12.32 5.17 19.50
CA ALA A 218 -13.13 6.34 19.86
C ALA A 218 -14.48 6.35 19.13
N GLU A 219 -14.54 5.90 17.88
CA GLU A 219 -15.79 5.68 17.15
C GLU A 219 -16.66 4.61 17.82
N MET A 220 -16.09 3.47 18.22
CA MET A 220 -16.82 2.43 18.98
C MET A 220 -17.38 2.97 20.30
N PHE A 221 -16.59 3.76 21.04
CA PHE A 221 -17.03 4.35 22.30
C PHE A 221 -18.20 5.33 22.11
N ASN A 222 -18.26 6.06 20.99
CA ASN A 222 -19.39 6.94 20.68
C ASN A 222 -20.72 6.18 20.41
N PHE A 223 -20.68 4.85 20.21
CA PHE A 223 -21.89 4.02 20.06
C PHE A 223 -22.33 3.34 21.35
N PHE A 224 -21.54 3.41 22.42
CA PHE A 224 -21.94 2.85 23.71
C PHE A 224 -22.95 3.75 24.42
N ASP A 225 -23.81 3.13 25.25
CA ASP A 225 -24.55 3.90 26.25
C ASP A 225 -23.59 4.41 27.35
N ARG A 226 -23.98 5.48 28.02
CA ARG A 226 -23.15 6.17 29.01
C ARG A 226 -22.68 5.25 30.15
N GLN A 227 -23.48 4.26 30.53
CA GLN A 227 -23.15 3.31 31.60
C GLN A 227 -22.05 2.34 31.16
N THR A 228 -22.17 1.80 29.95
CA THR A 228 -21.21 0.88 29.34
C THR A 228 -19.92 1.59 29.00
N GLU A 229 -20.01 2.78 28.42
CA GLU A 229 -18.89 3.69 28.17
C GLU A 229 -18.10 3.92 29.46
N SER A 230 -18.75 4.40 30.53
CA SER A 230 -18.09 4.69 31.82
C SER A 230 -17.41 3.46 32.41
N ARG A 231 -18.04 2.28 32.32
CA ARG A 231 -17.48 1.03 32.83
C ARG A 231 -16.21 0.61 32.06
N PHE A 232 -16.26 0.66 30.72
CA PHE A 232 -15.10 0.34 29.90
C PHE A 232 -14.00 1.39 30.03
N PHE A 233 -14.35 2.67 30.13
CA PHE A 233 -13.40 3.76 30.34
C PHE A 233 -12.66 3.61 31.67
N ALA A 234 -13.37 3.33 32.76
CA ALA A 234 -12.74 3.12 34.08
C ALA A 234 -11.80 1.90 34.10
N ALA A 235 -12.18 0.80 33.43
CA ALA A 235 -11.32 -0.38 33.30
C ALA A 235 -10.08 -0.09 32.41
N MET A 236 -10.24 0.74 31.39
CA MET A 236 -9.17 1.15 30.49
C MET A 236 -8.23 2.15 31.17
N GLU A 237 -8.72 3.15 31.92
CA GLU A 237 -7.88 4.07 32.70
C GLU A 237 -7.03 3.34 33.74
N ALA A 238 -7.57 2.26 34.35
CA ALA A 238 -6.85 1.45 35.33
C ALA A 238 -5.73 0.60 34.72
N SER A 239 -5.85 0.19 33.46
CA SER A 239 -4.88 -0.70 32.78
C SER A 239 -3.93 0.06 31.85
N GLN A 240 -4.44 1.06 31.12
CA GLN A 240 -3.76 1.82 30.07
C GLN A 240 -4.22 3.28 30.07
N LYS A 241 -3.72 4.06 31.04
CA LYS A 241 -4.08 5.47 31.22
C LYS A 241 -3.84 6.34 29.97
N GLU A 242 -2.70 6.17 29.31
CA GLU A 242 -2.33 6.97 28.13
C GLU A 242 -3.26 6.70 26.92
N ALA A 243 -3.63 5.43 26.70
CA ALA A 243 -4.59 5.06 25.66
C ALA A 243 -5.98 5.63 25.96
N ALA A 244 -6.41 5.60 27.23
CA ALA A 244 -7.67 6.18 27.65
C ALA A 244 -7.72 7.69 27.42
N GLU A 245 -6.69 8.43 27.81
CA GLU A 245 -6.61 9.88 27.56
C GLU A 245 -6.68 10.18 26.05
N ARG A 246 -5.97 9.40 25.23
CA ARG A 246 -5.94 9.61 23.78
C ARG A 246 -7.26 9.28 23.08
N ILE A 247 -7.92 8.20 23.49
CA ILE A 247 -9.28 7.88 23.03
C ILE A 247 -10.26 8.99 23.45
N LYS A 248 -10.15 9.49 24.69
CA LYS A 248 -10.99 10.59 25.19
C LYS A 248 -10.89 11.85 24.33
N THR A 249 -9.67 12.22 23.93
CA THR A 249 -9.45 13.40 23.08
C THR A 249 -10.01 13.26 21.67
N LEU A 250 -10.13 12.02 21.18
CA LEU A 250 -10.67 11.70 19.86
C LEU A 250 -12.20 11.53 19.86
N MET A 251 -12.83 11.38 21.02
CA MET A 251 -14.28 11.30 21.14
C MET A 251 -14.90 12.67 20.93
N PHE A 252 -16.03 12.70 20.22
CA PHE A 252 -16.86 13.89 20.06
C PHE A 252 -18.12 13.68 20.89
N THR A 253 -18.12 14.23 22.09
CA THR A 253 -19.17 14.03 23.10
C THR A 253 -20.24 15.12 23.02
N PHE A 254 -21.35 14.93 23.73
CA PHE A 254 -22.41 15.94 23.80
C PHE A 254 -21.92 17.26 24.40
N ASP A 255 -21.03 17.20 25.40
CA ASP A 255 -20.46 18.39 26.02
C ASP A 255 -19.52 19.16 25.07
N ASP A 256 -18.93 18.48 24.08
CA ASP A 256 -18.08 19.11 23.06
C ASP A 256 -18.87 19.97 22.07
N LEU A 257 -20.21 19.88 22.05
CA LEU A 257 -21.04 20.75 21.20
C LEU A 257 -20.83 22.23 21.51
N VAL A 258 -20.46 22.59 22.75
CA VAL A 258 -20.16 23.99 23.12
C VAL A 258 -18.92 24.54 22.43
N LYS A 259 -18.03 23.67 21.95
CA LYS A 259 -16.82 24.06 21.21
C LYS A 259 -17.11 24.41 19.75
N LEU A 260 -18.28 24.05 19.23
CA LEU A 260 -18.70 24.42 17.89
C LEU A 260 -18.97 25.92 17.83
N ASP A 261 -18.83 26.52 16.64
CA ASP A 261 -19.18 27.91 16.45
C ASP A 261 -20.71 28.13 16.53
N SER A 262 -21.10 29.38 16.78
CA SER A 262 -22.52 29.78 16.87
C SER A 262 -23.31 29.43 15.61
N GLY A 263 -22.67 29.48 14.43
CA GLY A 263 -23.29 29.10 13.15
C GLY A 263 -23.60 27.62 13.09
N ALA A 264 -22.64 26.77 13.46
CA ALA A 264 -22.85 25.32 13.55
C ALA A 264 -23.99 24.93 14.51
N ILE A 265 -24.05 25.54 15.70
CA ILE A 265 -25.16 25.28 16.63
C ILE A 265 -26.51 25.68 16.03
N GLN A 266 -26.59 26.84 15.36
CA GLN A 266 -27.82 27.27 14.70
C GLN A 266 -28.26 26.30 13.59
N THR A 267 -27.31 25.75 12.83
CA THR A 267 -27.60 24.73 11.82
C THR A 267 -28.13 23.44 12.44
N ILE A 268 -27.50 22.97 13.53
CA ILE A 268 -27.98 21.81 14.29
C ILE A 268 -29.40 22.06 14.81
N LEU A 269 -29.64 23.20 15.45
CA LEU A 269 -30.95 23.60 15.98
C LEU A 269 -32.07 23.65 14.92
N ARG A 270 -31.74 23.96 13.66
CA ARG A 270 -32.70 23.97 12.55
C ARG A 270 -33.05 22.57 12.04
N LYS A 271 -32.09 21.63 12.07
CA LYS A 271 -32.29 20.27 11.55
C LYS A 271 -32.76 19.28 12.61
N PHE A 272 -32.53 19.57 13.88
CA PHE A 272 -32.87 18.67 14.98
C PHE A 272 -34.33 18.80 15.41
N ASP A 273 -34.93 17.68 15.81
CA ASP A 273 -36.32 17.65 16.27
C ASP A 273 -36.48 18.36 17.63
N LYS A 274 -37.47 19.27 17.72
CA LYS A 274 -37.69 20.09 18.92
C LYS A 274 -38.10 19.27 20.15
N GLY A 275 -38.88 18.21 19.98
CA GLY A 275 -39.29 17.36 21.10
C GLY A 275 -38.10 16.61 21.70
N LYS A 276 -37.22 16.10 20.84
CA LYS A 276 -35.97 15.45 21.27
C LYS A 276 -34.94 16.45 21.82
N LEU A 277 -34.93 17.69 21.31
CA LEU A 277 -34.06 18.75 21.80
C LEU A 277 -34.32 19.03 23.29
N THR A 278 -35.59 19.16 23.68
CA THR A 278 -35.96 19.41 25.08
C THR A 278 -35.51 18.26 25.98
N ILE A 279 -35.65 17.00 25.53
CA ILE A 279 -35.19 15.82 26.26
C ILE A 279 -33.66 15.83 26.41
N ALA A 280 -32.91 16.11 25.33
CA ALA A 280 -31.45 16.17 25.36
C ALA A 280 -30.94 17.27 26.32
N LEU A 281 -31.56 18.45 26.30
CA LEU A 281 -31.19 19.59 27.15
C LEU A 281 -31.58 19.43 28.62
N LYS A 282 -32.53 18.54 28.94
CA LYS A 282 -32.92 18.23 30.33
C LYS A 282 -31.77 17.60 31.11
N GLY A 283 -30.99 16.72 30.48
CA GLY A 283 -29.80 16.11 31.07
C GLY A 283 -28.48 16.79 30.72
N ALA A 284 -28.51 17.93 30.02
CA ALA A 284 -27.33 18.74 29.74
C ALA A 284 -26.84 19.48 30.98
N THR A 285 -25.55 19.78 31.02
CA THR A 285 -24.95 20.72 31.97
C THR A 285 -25.48 22.14 31.73
N GLU A 286 -25.45 22.99 32.75
CA GLU A 286 -25.97 24.36 32.63
C GLU A 286 -25.24 25.15 31.55
N THR A 287 -23.93 24.97 31.44
CA THR A 287 -23.09 25.59 30.41
C THR A 287 -23.53 25.24 28.99
N VAL A 288 -23.78 23.95 28.72
CA VAL A 288 -24.27 23.48 27.41
C VAL A 288 -25.67 24.04 27.16
N ARG A 289 -26.56 23.97 28.16
CA ARG A 289 -27.93 24.48 28.04
C ARG A 289 -27.96 25.97 27.70
N GLU A 290 -27.23 26.79 28.43
CA GLU A 290 -27.13 28.23 28.18
C GLU A 290 -26.56 28.53 26.77
N TYR A 291 -25.56 27.77 26.34
CA TYR A 291 -24.96 27.93 25.01
C TYR A 291 -25.95 27.66 23.88
N PHE A 292 -26.76 26.61 24.01
CA PHE A 292 -27.83 26.31 23.06
C PHE A 292 -28.93 27.38 23.08
N LEU A 293 -29.36 27.83 24.26
CA LEU A 293 -30.39 28.87 24.39
C LEU A 293 -29.93 30.23 23.82
N LYS A 294 -28.65 30.58 24.00
CA LYS A 294 -28.05 31.81 23.45
C LYS A 294 -28.06 31.83 21.92
N ASN A 295 -27.99 30.66 21.29
CA ASN A 295 -28.03 30.50 19.83
C ASN A 295 -29.45 30.35 19.27
N MET A 296 -30.49 30.47 20.10
CA MET A 296 -31.88 30.52 19.68
C MET A 296 -32.39 31.97 19.59
N SER A 297 -33.51 32.18 18.91
CA SER A 297 -34.25 33.44 19.02
C SER A 297 -34.83 33.59 20.45
N GLN A 298 -34.98 34.82 20.94
CA GLN A 298 -35.52 35.08 22.29
C GLN A 298 -36.85 34.36 22.56
N ARG A 299 -37.73 34.29 21.54
CA ARG A 299 -39.00 33.58 21.64
C ARG A 299 -38.80 32.06 21.77
N ALA A 300 -37.92 31.47 20.96
CA ALA A 300 -37.64 30.04 20.99
C ALA A 300 -36.93 29.61 22.28
N ALA A 301 -35.97 30.42 22.76
CA ALA A 301 -35.31 30.21 24.03
C ALA A 301 -36.32 30.23 25.19
N LYS A 302 -37.22 31.22 25.23
CA LYS A 302 -38.27 31.30 26.26
C LYS A 302 -39.18 30.07 26.24
N MET A 303 -39.66 29.66 25.05
CA MET A 303 -40.48 28.46 24.91
C MET A 303 -39.73 27.20 25.37
N MET A 304 -38.44 27.07 25.04
CA MET A 304 -37.61 25.94 25.47
C MET A 304 -37.46 25.88 26.99
N VAL A 305 -37.29 27.04 27.65
CA VAL A 305 -37.22 27.12 29.12
C VAL A 305 -38.56 26.72 29.75
N ASP A 306 -39.67 27.22 29.22
CA ASP A 306 -41.01 26.85 29.68
C ASP A 306 -41.26 25.34 29.49
N ASP A 307 -40.87 24.78 28.35
CA ASP A 307 -40.98 23.34 28.06
C ASP A 307 -40.10 22.50 29.00
N LEU A 308 -38.88 22.92 29.31
CA LEU A 308 -37.99 22.24 30.26
C LEU A 308 -38.54 22.24 31.69
N GLN A 309 -39.24 23.30 32.10
CA GLN A 309 -39.89 23.42 33.41
C GLN A 309 -41.15 22.55 33.50
N ASN A 310 -41.96 22.54 32.44
CA ASN A 310 -43.18 21.73 32.34
C ASN A 310 -42.89 20.24 32.10
N MET A 311 -41.69 19.92 31.59
CA MET A 311 -41.24 18.55 31.39
C MET A 311 -40.99 17.86 32.74
N GLY A 312 -41.81 16.84 33.01
CA GLY A 312 -41.71 15.97 34.17
C GLY A 312 -40.42 15.13 34.18
N PRO A 313 -40.31 14.16 35.12
CA PRO A 313 -39.14 13.29 35.20
C PRO A 313 -39.01 12.44 33.92
N VAL A 314 -37.86 12.54 33.26
CA VAL A 314 -37.51 11.78 32.05
C VAL A 314 -36.54 10.68 32.43
N ARG A 315 -36.64 9.52 31.77
CA ARG A 315 -35.71 8.40 32.01
C ARG A 315 -34.32 8.76 31.47
N LEU A 316 -33.27 8.42 32.22
CA LEU A 316 -31.89 8.67 31.80
C LEU A 316 -31.59 8.10 30.41
N ARG A 317 -32.12 6.90 30.11
CA ARG A 317 -31.98 6.27 28.80
C ARG A 317 -32.54 7.13 27.65
N GLU A 318 -33.67 7.79 27.86
CA GLU A 318 -34.29 8.64 26.83
C GLU A 318 -33.47 9.93 26.59
N VAL A 319 -32.83 10.44 27.65
CA VAL A 319 -31.88 11.54 27.55
C VAL A 319 -30.65 11.12 26.75
N ASP A 320 -30.04 9.98 27.08
CA ASP A 320 -28.85 9.47 26.39
C ASP A 320 -29.14 9.18 24.91
N GLU A 321 -30.30 8.59 24.60
CA GLU A 321 -30.75 8.37 23.21
C GLU A 321 -30.90 9.70 22.45
N ALA A 322 -31.48 10.73 23.08
CA ALA A 322 -31.64 12.04 22.46
C ALA A 322 -30.30 12.78 22.26
N GLN A 323 -29.38 12.68 23.22
CA GLN A 323 -28.03 13.25 23.13
C GLN A 323 -27.21 12.56 22.04
N THR A 324 -27.26 11.22 21.98
CA THR A 324 -26.59 10.42 20.94
C THR A 324 -27.09 10.81 19.55
N LEU A 325 -28.42 10.93 19.39
CA LEU A 325 -29.00 11.37 18.12
C LEU A 325 -28.51 12.77 17.69
N MET A 326 -28.33 13.69 18.64
CA MET A 326 -27.80 15.02 18.34
C MET A 326 -26.34 14.97 17.89
N ILE A 327 -25.52 14.14 18.54
CA ILE A 327 -24.13 13.90 18.13
C ILE A 327 -24.09 13.32 16.71
N THR A 328 -24.93 12.32 16.41
CA THR A 328 -25.03 11.74 15.06
C THR A 328 -25.44 12.79 14.03
N THR A 329 -26.43 13.63 14.35
CA THR A 329 -26.87 14.71 13.46
C THR A 329 -25.75 15.72 13.20
N ALA A 330 -24.99 16.10 14.23
CA ALA A 330 -23.85 16.99 14.09
C ALA A 330 -22.76 16.37 13.20
N LYS A 331 -22.44 15.08 13.39
CA LYS A 331 -21.48 14.36 12.53
C LYS A 331 -21.94 14.32 11.08
N GLU A 332 -23.20 13.99 10.81
CA GLU A 332 -23.75 13.98 9.45
C GLU A 332 -23.71 15.36 8.78
N LEU A 333 -23.93 16.44 9.55
CA LEU A 333 -23.80 17.81 9.05
C LEU A 333 -22.34 18.17 8.76
N ALA A 334 -21.40 17.66 9.55
CA ALA A 334 -19.97 17.86 9.33
C ALA A 334 -19.48 17.10 8.09
N ASP A 335 -19.93 15.85 7.91
CA ASP A 335 -19.63 15.04 6.73
C ASP A 335 -20.16 15.68 5.43
N LYS A 336 -21.26 16.46 5.53
CA LYS A 336 -21.82 17.26 4.43
C LYS A 336 -21.11 18.61 4.23
N GLY A 337 -20.18 18.99 5.11
CA GLY A 337 -19.51 20.29 5.11
C GLY A 337 -20.41 21.46 5.54
N GLU A 338 -21.57 21.20 6.14
CA GLU A 338 -22.49 22.25 6.61
C GLU A 338 -22.05 22.84 7.97
N ILE A 339 -21.28 22.09 8.75
CA ILE A 339 -20.67 22.54 10.00
C ILE A 339 -19.21 22.07 10.08
N VAL A 340 -18.36 22.80 10.80
CA VAL A 340 -16.98 22.38 11.06
C VAL A 340 -16.87 21.89 12.50
N ILE A 341 -16.51 20.61 12.68
CA ILE A 341 -16.22 20.05 14.00
C ILE A 341 -14.71 20.11 14.20
N VAL A 342 -14.24 21.01 15.06
CA VAL A 342 -12.84 21.04 15.48
C VAL A 342 -12.59 19.83 16.37
N LYS A 343 -12.03 18.76 15.80
CA LYS A 343 -11.62 17.57 16.55
C LYS A 343 -10.37 17.91 17.36
N GLY A 344 -10.30 17.46 18.61
CA GLY A 344 -9.21 17.77 19.53
C GLY A 344 -7.83 17.45 18.92
N SER A 345 -7.01 18.50 18.81
CA SER A 345 -5.56 18.50 18.57
C SER A 345 -5.03 17.60 17.43
N ASN A 346 -5.08 18.12 16.20
CA ASN A 346 -4.05 18.08 15.15
C ASN A 346 -4.66 18.19 13.74
N SER A 347 -5.36 19.28 13.48
CA SER A 347 -5.59 19.73 12.11
C SER A 347 -5.21 21.20 12.06
N ASP A 348 -4.16 21.51 11.29
CA ASP A 348 -3.72 22.86 10.89
C ASP A 348 -4.78 23.56 10.01
N ASP A 349 -6.06 23.48 10.37
CA ASP A 349 -7.11 24.30 9.78
C ASP A 349 -7.34 25.49 10.71
N GLU A 350 -6.37 26.41 10.73
CA GLU A 350 -6.62 27.79 11.13
C GLU A 350 -7.66 28.38 10.18
N LEU A 351 -8.92 28.42 10.63
CA LEU A 351 -9.93 29.23 9.98
C LEU A 351 -9.62 30.71 10.26
N VAL A 352 -9.06 31.37 9.24
CA VAL A 352 -8.92 32.83 9.20
C VAL A 352 -10.30 33.44 8.89
N TYR A 353 -10.76 34.34 9.77
CA TYR A 353 -12.01 35.10 9.61
C TYR A 353 -11.81 36.40 8.82
#